data_AF-A0A0M3JI75-F1
#
_entry.id   AF-A0A0M3JI75-F1
#
_cell.length_a   1.000
_cell.length_b   1.000
_cell.length_c   1.000
_cell.angle_alpha   90.00
_cell.angle_beta   90.00
_cell.angle_gamma   90.00
#
_symmetry.space_group_name_H-M   'P 1'
#
loop_
_entity.id
_entity.type
_entity.pdbx_description
1 polymer ?
#
loop_
_entity_poly.entity_id
_entity_poly.type
_entity_poly.pdbx_seq_one_letter_code
_entity_poly.pdbx_strand_id
1 'polypeptide(L)'
;MDVLMERIKEAEHFRDRYFKEHPNSTLAEKSKSVRERVIPLLQDIPLEIRGSSSSSADYCLLSGTILNICTEYEPECEKYLTKAVKLNPRLTNAWYELGECLWKREDYEIAIDCFK
;
A
#
# COMPACT_ATOMS: atom_id res chain seq x y z
N MET A 1 5.81 -15.40 6.17
CA MET A 1 4.61 -14.60 5.85
C MET A 1 4.07 -13.90 7.09
N ASP A 2 3.84 -14.61 8.19
CA ASP A 2 3.25 -14.03 9.41
C ASP A 2 4.02 -12.83 9.99
N VAL A 3 5.36 -12.91 10.02
CA VAL A 3 6.21 -11.80 10.52
C VAL A 3 6.09 -10.53 9.67
N LEU A 4 5.99 -10.66 8.35
CA LEU A 4 5.83 -9.49 7.47
C LEU A 4 4.45 -8.86 7.66
N MET A 5 3.40 -9.69 7.74
CA MET A 5 2.04 -9.21 7.98
C MET A 5 1.91 -8.48 9.31
N GLU A 6 2.62 -8.92 10.35
CA GLU A 6 2.65 -8.20 11.63
C GLU A 6 3.33 -6.84 11.50
N ARG A 7 4.47 -6.77 10.81
CA ARG A 7 5.18 -5.50 10.57
C ARG A 7 4.38 -4.52 9.71
N ILE A 8 3.57 -5.03 8.78
CA ILE A 8 2.61 -4.23 8.00
C ILE A 8 1.57 -3.60 8.94
N LYS A 9 0.95 -4.40 9.82
CA LYS A 9 -0.01 -3.89 10.81
C LYS A 9 0.61 -2.89 11.77
N GLU A 10 1.84 -3.12 12.20
CA GLU A 10 2.58 -2.16 13.03
C GLU A 10 2.80 -0.82 12.31
N ALA A 11 3.08 -0.85 11.00
CA ALA A 11 3.24 0.37 10.20
C ALA A 11 1.91 1.12 10.01
N GLU A 12 0.80 0.41 9.78
CA GLU A 12 -0.55 0.99 9.77
C GLU A 12 -0.89 1.63 11.11
N HIS A 13 -0.62 0.90 12.19
CA HIS A 13 -0.87 1.37 13.55
C HIS A 13 -0.09 2.64 13.87
N PHE A 14 1.19 2.66 13.49
CA PHE A 14 2.05 3.82 13.62
C PHE A 14 1.50 5.02 12.84
N ARG A 15 1.06 4.82 11.59
CA ARG A 15 0.41 5.87 10.79
C ARG A 15 -0.83 6.42 11.46
N ASP A 16 -1.68 5.53 11.98
CA ASP A 16 -2.99 5.92 12.55
C ASP A 16 -2.83 6.63 13.90
N ARG A 17 -1.85 6.20 14.72
CA ARG A 17 -1.57 6.76 16.04
C ARG A 17 -0.48 7.83 16.06
N TYR A 18 0.11 8.19 14.91
CA TYR A 18 1.27 9.07 14.84
C TYR A 18 1.16 10.32 15.72
N PHE A 19 0.07 11.08 15.62
CA PHE A 19 -0.13 12.32 16.38
C PHE A 19 -0.42 12.11 17.87
N LYS A 20 -0.80 10.90 18.29
CA LYS A 20 -0.90 10.57 19.71
C LYS A 20 0.48 10.53 20.36
N GLU A 21 1.48 10.06 19.62
CA GLU A 21 2.88 9.95 20.07
C GLU A 21 3.68 11.22 19.74
N HIS A 22 3.28 11.94 18.69
CA HIS A 22 3.97 13.12 18.16
C HIS A 22 2.98 14.31 18.02
N PRO A 23 2.42 14.83 19.13
CA PRO A 23 1.29 15.78 19.09
C PRO A 23 1.61 17.13 18.45
N ASN A 24 2.88 17.53 18.39
CA ASN A 24 3.32 18.81 17.83
C ASN A 24 3.89 18.68 16.41
N SER A 25 3.86 17.48 15.82
CA SER A 25 4.38 17.26 14.47
C SER A 25 3.43 17.75 13.39
N THR A 26 3.98 18.05 12.22
CA THR A 26 3.27 18.43 11.01
C THR A 26 2.81 17.21 10.21
N LEU A 27 1.89 17.43 9.26
CA LEU A 27 1.49 16.38 8.29
C LEU A 27 2.68 15.94 7.42
N ALA A 28 3.60 16.83 7.08
CA ALA A 28 4.78 16.50 6.29
C ALA A 28 5.73 15.59 7.06
N GLU A 29 5.94 15.86 8.36
CA GLU A 29 6.74 15.00 9.24
C GLU A 29 6.09 13.63 9.41
N LYS A 30 4.76 13.57 9.61
CA LYS A 30 4.01 12.31 9.61
C LYS A 30 4.24 11.52 8.34
N SER A 31 4.02 12.14 7.18
CA SER A 31 4.15 11.49 5.87
C SER A 31 5.55 10.95 5.65
N LYS A 32 6.57 11.74 6.00
CA LYS A 32 7.97 11.30 5.96
C LYS A 32 8.24 10.11 6.88
N SER A 33 7.86 10.19 8.16
CA SER A 33 8.10 9.12 9.13
C SER A 33 7.37 7.82 8.79
N VAL A 34 6.13 7.90 8.29
CA VAL A 34 5.38 6.73 7.83
C VAL A 34 6.07 6.10 6.63
N ARG A 35 6.44 6.90 5.63
CA ARG A 35 7.14 6.42 4.43
C ARG A 35 8.46 5.74 4.75
N GLU A 36 9.26 6.30 5.67
CA GLU A 36 10.55 5.71 6.09
C GLU A 36 10.38 4.33 6.75
N ARG A 37 9.25 4.06 7.41
CA ARG A 37 8.94 2.74 7.98
C ARG A 37 8.37 1.76 6.96
N VAL A 38 7.61 2.26 5.99
CA VAL A 38 6.88 1.47 5.00
C VAL A 38 7.81 0.93 3.91
N ILE A 39 8.67 1.77 3.34
CA ILE A 39 9.50 1.41 2.18
C ILE A 39 10.38 0.16 2.41
N PRO A 40 11.05 -0.03 3.56
CA PRO A 40 11.83 -1.23 3.82
C PRO A 40 11.03 -2.53 3.77
N LEU A 41 9.73 -2.50 4.11
CA LEU A 41 8.86 -3.69 4.11
C LEU A 41 8.75 -4.33 2.73
N LEU A 42 8.92 -3.56 1.66
CA LEU A 42 8.96 -4.10 0.31
C LEU A 42 10.10 -5.11 0.14
N GLN A 43 11.26 -4.87 0.75
CA GLN A 43 12.41 -5.77 0.68
C GLN A 43 12.20 -7.07 1.47
N ASP A 44 11.29 -7.05 2.44
CA ASP A 44 10.96 -8.18 3.29
C ASP A 44 9.93 -9.13 2.65
N ILE A 45 9.36 -8.77 1.49
CA ILE A 45 8.46 -9.65 0.73
C ILE A 45 9.22 -10.93 0.31
N PRO A 46 8.76 -12.13 0.73
CA PRO A 46 9.46 -13.38 0.46
C PRO A 46 9.73 -13.64 -1.03
N LEU A 47 10.89 -14.25 -1.31
CA LEU A 47 11.35 -14.51 -2.67
C LEU A 47 10.44 -15.49 -3.43
N GLU A 48 9.70 -16.35 -2.75
CA GLU A 48 8.76 -17.30 -3.37
C GLU A 48 7.62 -16.56 -4.07
N ILE A 49 7.17 -15.45 -3.46
CA ILE A 49 6.14 -14.57 -4.02
C ILE A 49 6.72 -13.73 -5.17
N ARG A 50 7.98 -13.30 -5.04
CA ARG A 50 8.72 -12.59 -6.11
C ARG A 50 9.10 -13.50 -7.30
N GLY A 51 9.36 -14.76 -7.02
CA GLY A 51 9.98 -15.75 -7.91
C GLY A 51 8.98 -16.52 -8.77
N SER A 52 7.70 -16.50 -8.41
CA SER A 52 6.59 -16.98 -9.25
C SER A 52 6.29 -16.03 -10.43
N SER A 53 7.34 -15.40 -10.97
CA SER A 53 7.41 -14.14 -11.71
C SER A 53 7.18 -12.91 -10.82
N SER A 54 8.01 -11.89 -11.02
CA SER A 54 7.80 -10.47 -10.63
C SER A 54 6.55 -9.85 -11.30
N SER A 55 5.66 -10.71 -11.80
CA SER A 55 4.38 -10.51 -12.46
C SER A 55 3.30 -11.39 -11.84
N SER A 56 3.47 -11.90 -10.61
CA SER A 56 2.37 -12.47 -9.84
C SER A 56 1.43 -11.36 -9.36
N ALA A 57 0.13 -11.57 -9.49
CA ALA A 57 -0.89 -10.63 -9.00
C ALA A 57 -0.76 -10.41 -7.48
N ASP A 58 -0.39 -11.45 -6.73
CA ASP A 58 -0.25 -11.39 -5.27
C ASP A 58 0.97 -10.57 -4.83
N TYR A 59 2.09 -10.68 -5.56
CA TYR A 59 3.26 -9.82 -5.32
C TYR A 59 2.91 -8.35 -5.55
N CYS A 60 2.19 -8.07 -6.64
CA CYS A 60 1.78 -6.72 -7.00
C CYS A 60 0.78 -6.16 -5.99
N LEU A 61 -0.21 -6.98 -5.57
CA LEU A 61 -1.15 -6.61 -4.51
C LEU A 61 -0.41 -6.27 -3.22
N LEU A 62 0.44 -7.17 -2.73
CA LEU A 62 1.15 -6.97 -1.46
C LEU A 62 2.07 -5.73 -1.49
N SER A 63 2.78 -5.52 -2.61
CA SER A 63 3.61 -4.32 -2.78
C SER A 63 2.77 -3.04 -2.81
N GLY A 64 1.62 -3.10 -3.48
CA GLY A 64 0.63 -2.02 -3.50
C GLY A 64 0.09 -1.71 -2.12
N THR A 65 -0.45 -2.70 -1.40
CA THR A 65 -0.95 -2.56 -0.02
C THR A 65 0.10 -1.93 0.90
N ILE A 66 1.35 -2.41 0.86
CA ILE A 66 2.45 -1.83 1.65
C ILE A 66 2.59 -0.33 1.34
N LEU A 67 2.72 0.04 0.07
CA LEU A 67 2.85 1.44 -0.33
C LEU A 67 1.61 2.27 0.00
N ASN A 68 0.42 1.64 0.00
CA ASN A 68 -0.83 2.28 0.36
C ASN A 68 -0.95 2.58 1.87
N ILE A 69 0.02 2.17 2.68
CA ILE A 69 0.14 2.67 4.06
C ILE A 69 0.60 4.13 4.05
N CYS A 70 1.34 4.59 3.04
CA CYS A 70 1.71 6.00 2.93
C CYS A 70 0.46 6.89 2.97
N THR A 71 0.58 8.02 3.67
CA THR A 71 -0.49 9.00 3.87
C THR A 71 -0.89 9.69 2.57
N GLU A 72 0.11 10.04 1.77
CA GLU A 72 -0.04 10.71 0.47
C GLU A 72 -0.05 9.69 -0.67
N TYR A 73 -0.47 10.15 -1.85
CA TYR A 73 -0.43 9.34 -3.06
C TYR A 73 1.00 8.94 -3.43
N GLU A 74 1.20 7.65 -3.72
CA GLU A 74 2.48 7.10 -4.18
C GLU A 74 2.33 6.50 -5.58
N PRO A 75 3.00 7.04 -6.62
CA PRO A 75 2.84 6.57 -7.99
C PRO A 75 3.17 5.09 -8.21
N GLU A 76 4.14 4.57 -7.46
CA GLU A 76 4.49 3.14 -7.55
C GLU A 76 3.38 2.26 -6.95
N CYS A 77 2.59 2.76 -6.00
CA CYS A 77 1.42 2.05 -5.45
C CYS A 77 0.40 1.77 -6.55
N GLU A 78 -0.03 2.81 -7.27
CA GLU A 78 -0.98 2.69 -8.37
C GLU A 78 -0.47 1.76 -9.46
N LYS A 79 0.83 1.85 -9.81
CA LYS A 79 1.46 0.99 -10.80
C LYS A 79 1.41 -0.48 -10.41
N TYR A 80 1.72 -0.81 -9.15
CA TYR A 80 1.62 -2.18 -8.65
C TYR A 80 0.16 -2.66 -8.64
N LEU A 81 -0.76 -1.88 -8.12
CA LEU A 81 -2.17 -2.26 -8.00
C LEU A 81 -2.86 -2.40 -9.36
N THR A 82 -2.57 -1.49 -10.29
CA THR A 82 -3.00 -1.59 -11.70
C THR A 82 -2.47 -2.86 -12.34
N LYS A 83 -1.22 -3.25 -12.05
CA LYS A 83 -0.67 -4.52 -12.53
C LYS A 83 -1.38 -5.71 -11.88
N ALA A 84 -1.67 -5.66 -10.59
CA ALA A 84 -2.38 -6.72 -9.86
C ALA A 84 -3.77 -7.00 -10.46
N VAL A 85 -4.59 -5.96 -10.69
CA VAL A 85 -5.94 -6.12 -11.28
C VAL A 85 -5.90 -6.58 -12.74
N LYS A 86 -4.87 -6.19 -13.50
CA LYS A 86 -4.67 -6.67 -14.89
C LYS A 86 -4.29 -8.15 -14.93
N LEU A 87 -3.48 -8.61 -13.97
CA LEU A 87 -3.05 -10.00 -13.88
C LEU A 87 -4.16 -10.91 -13.33
N ASN A 88 -4.91 -10.43 -12.35
CA ASN A 88 -6.04 -11.15 -11.77
C ASN A 88 -7.21 -10.19 -11.51
N PRO A 89 -8.13 -10.01 -12.48
CA PRO A 89 -9.29 -9.13 -12.33
C PRO A 89 -10.27 -9.57 -11.23
N ARG A 90 -10.19 -10.82 -10.76
CA ARG A 90 -11.06 -11.35 -9.69
C ARG A 90 -10.51 -11.07 -8.28
N LEU A 91 -9.33 -10.45 -8.18
CA LEU A 91 -8.69 -10.13 -6.91
C LEU A 91 -9.34 -8.88 -6.31
N THR A 92 -10.48 -9.05 -5.63
CA THR A 92 -11.27 -7.95 -5.05
C THR A 92 -10.43 -7.00 -4.20
N ASN A 93 -9.50 -7.54 -3.41
CA ASN A 93 -8.61 -6.71 -2.58
C ASN A 93 -7.74 -5.76 -3.43
N ALA A 94 -7.30 -6.17 -4.62
CA ALA A 94 -6.51 -5.31 -5.49
C ALA A 94 -7.31 -4.14 -6.08
N TRP A 95 -8.59 -4.36 -6.37
CA TRP A 95 -9.50 -3.28 -6.77
C TRP A 95 -9.77 -2.31 -5.62
N TYR A 96 -10.02 -2.83 -4.42
CA TYR A 96 -10.20 -2.01 -3.22
C TYR A 96 -8.98 -1.12 -2.95
N GLU A 97 -7.79 -1.71 -2.91
CA GLU A 97 -6.53 -0.99 -2.70
C GLU A 97 -6.27 0.04 -3.81
N LEU A 98 -6.57 -0.31 -5.07
CA LEU A 98 -6.43 0.62 -6.20
C LEU A 98 -7.37 1.83 -6.03
N GLY A 99 -8.61 1.58 -5.61
CA GLY A 99 -9.57 2.64 -5.30
C GLY A 99 -9.08 3.57 -4.19
N GLU A 100 -8.55 3.03 -3.09
CA GLU A 100 -7.94 3.84 -2.02
C GLU A 100 -6.73 4.64 -2.50
N CYS A 101 -5.88 4.05 -3.35
CA CYS A 101 -4.74 4.74 -3.94
C CYS A 101 -5.18 5.92 -4.82
N LEU A 102 -6.19 5.71 -5.68
CA LEU A 102 -6.76 6.75 -6.54
C LEU A 102 -7.50 7.82 -5.76
N TRP A 103 -8.12 7.45 -4.63
CA TRP A 103 -8.72 8.41 -3.71
C TRP A 103 -7.70 9.39 -3.16
N LYS A 104 -6.49 8.91 -2.81
CA LYS A 104 -5.37 9.79 -2.39
C LYS A 104 -4.84 10.67 -3.52
N ARG A 105 -5.02 10.25 -4.78
CA ARG A 105 -4.73 11.04 -5.98
C ARG A 105 -5.84 12.05 -6.32
N GLU A 106 -6.93 12.06 -5.53
CA GLU A 106 -8.13 12.88 -5.75
C GLU A 106 -8.91 12.52 -7.03
N ASP A 107 -8.67 11.33 -7.59
CA ASP A 107 -9.37 10.82 -8.77
C ASP A 107 -10.60 10.00 -8.34
N TYR A 108 -11.58 10.70 -7.78
CA TYR A 108 -12.72 10.08 -7.11
C TYR A 108 -13.64 9.30 -8.06
N GLU A 109 -13.75 9.72 -9.33
CA GLU A 109 -14.57 9.02 -10.31
C GLU A 109 -14.03 7.61 -10.58
N ILE A 110 -12.72 7.50 -10.87
CA ILE A 110 -12.08 6.21 -11.12
C ILE A 110 -11.98 5.39 -9.82
N ALA A 111 -11.76 6.04 -8.67
CA ALA A 111 -11.78 5.35 -7.39
C ALA A 111 -13.14 4.67 -7.11
N ILE A 112 -14.25 5.37 -7.37
CA ILE A 112 -15.61 4.83 -7.20
C ILE A 112 -15.84 3.64 -8.14
N ASP A 113 -15.36 3.71 -9.38
CA ASP A 113 -15.45 2.59 -10.32
C ASP A 113 -14.69 1.35 -9.84
N CYS A 114 -13.58 1.52 -9.12
CA CYS A 114 -12.84 0.41 -8.54
C CYS A 114 -13.60 -0.29 -7.39
N PHE A 115 -14.57 0.37 -6.75
CA PHE A 115 -15.34 -0.18 -5.64
C PHE A 115 -16.66 -0.85 -6.06
N LYS A 116 -17.01 -0.82 -7.34
CA LYS A 116 -18.23 -1.43 -7.90
C LYS A 116 -18.05 -2.93 -8.18
#